data_AF-A0A538HN20-F1
#
_entry.id   AF-A0A538HN20-F1
#
_cell.length_a   1.000
_cell.length_b   1.000
_cell.length_c   1.000
_cell.angle_alpha   90.00
_cell.angle_beta   90.00
_cell.angle_gamma   90.00
#
_symmetry.space_group_name_H-M   'P 1'
#
loop_
_entity.id
_entity.type
_entity.pdbx_description
1 polymer ?
#
loop_
_entity_poly.entity_id
_entity_poly.type
_entity_poly.pdbx_seq_one_letter_code
_entity_poly.pdbx_strand_id
1 'polypeptide(L)'
;MSWVERELREQPTALARFLDRERDDVRARAPALVERDVRYLLIASRGSSGNAARYAQYLFGAFNQLPVAFSTPSLYTLYDAPPKLDGALAIAISQSGESPDVVSVLAEATRQGRPTVAITNECESPLTRHADWVLPLHAGHERAVAATKTYLNSIAAVALLSAALAGDDTRIAAIDAMPDAVEAQVERSLAASPTLDRYAGADGGVVVARGLNLATAFEIALKIRELSGIPFEPFSSADLLHGPIAALLPGRPVLVVAPSGPTV
;
A
#
# COMPACT_ATOMS: atom_id res chain seq x y z
N MET A 1 -7.85 -25.95 0.94
CA MET A 1 -7.16 -24.67 1.13
C MET A 1 -7.13 -23.95 -0.21
N SER A 2 -7.74 -22.76 -0.28
CA SER A 2 -7.72 -21.92 -1.49
C SER A 2 -6.33 -21.32 -1.73
N TRP A 3 -6.08 -20.76 -2.93
CA TRP A 3 -4.85 -20.00 -3.17
C TRP A 3 -4.72 -18.80 -2.22
N VAL A 4 -5.83 -18.09 -1.96
CA VAL A 4 -5.87 -16.97 -1.01
C VAL A 4 -5.43 -17.42 0.37
N GLU A 5 -5.98 -18.52 0.89
CA GLU A 5 -5.61 -19.00 2.23
C GLU A 5 -4.14 -19.42 2.31
N ARG A 6 -3.63 -20.11 1.27
CA ARG A 6 -2.21 -20.48 1.21
C ARG A 6 -1.32 -19.23 1.23
N GLU A 7 -1.66 -18.22 0.45
CA GLU A 7 -0.86 -16.99 0.35
C GLU A 7 -0.95 -16.12 1.60
N LEU A 8 -2.09 -16.10 2.29
CA LEU A 8 -2.22 -15.49 3.62
C LEU A 8 -1.25 -16.14 4.61
N ARG A 9 -1.18 -17.47 4.64
CA ARG A 9 -0.25 -18.22 5.51
C ARG A 9 1.23 -18.05 5.13
N GLU A 10 1.51 -17.68 3.89
CA GLU A 10 2.87 -17.38 3.41
C GLU A 10 3.32 -15.94 3.72
N GLN A 11 2.43 -15.05 4.17
CA GLN A 11 2.75 -13.66 4.48
C GLN A 11 3.90 -13.47 5.48
N PRO A 12 3.96 -14.19 6.63
CA PRO A 12 5.04 -14.01 7.59
C PRO A 12 6.42 -14.29 6.98
N THR A 13 6.55 -15.41 6.28
CA THR A 13 7.79 -15.82 5.62
C THR A 13 8.17 -14.88 4.48
N ALA A 14 7.19 -14.43 3.69
CA ALA A 14 7.43 -13.46 2.61
C ALA A 14 7.88 -12.10 3.14
N LEU A 15 7.32 -11.66 4.28
CA LEU A 15 7.69 -10.41 4.94
C LEU A 15 9.09 -10.51 5.57
N ALA A 16 9.38 -11.59 6.30
CA ALA A 16 10.71 -11.84 6.87
C ALA A 16 11.80 -11.82 5.78
N ARG A 17 11.55 -12.51 4.65
CA ARG A 17 12.47 -12.52 3.51
C ARG A 17 12.71 -11.12 2.92
N PHE A 18 11.69 -10.27 2.87
CA PHE A 18 11.84 -8.89 2.43
C PHE A 18 12.72 -8.10 3.40
N LEU A 19 12.43 -8.16 4.70
CA LEU A 19 13.17 -7.42 5.72
C LEU A 19 14.63 -7.87 5.80
N ASP A 20 14.89 -9.18 5.77
CA ASP A 20 16.24 -9.76 5.79
C ASP A 20 17.11 -9.28 4.61
N ARG A 21 16.50 -9.06 3.45
CA ARG A 21 17.22 -8.69 2.23
C ARG A 21 17.38 -7.20 2.04
N GLU A 22 16.38 -6.42 2.44
CA GLU A 22 16.27 -5.02 2.04
C GLU A 22 16.45 -4.03 3.18
N ARG A 23 16.29 -4.42 4.46
CA ARG A 23 16.38 -3.49 5.60
C ARG A 23 17.64 -2.66 5.59
N ASP A 24 18.80 -3.32 5.48
CA ASP A 24 20.09 -2.65 5.63
C ASP A 24 20.40 -1.77 4.41
N ASP A 25 20.01 -2.20 3.20
CA ASP A 25 20.14 -1.38 1.98
C ASP A 25 19.22 -0.16 2.03
N VAL A 26 17.97 -0.33 2.45
CA VAL A 26 17.01 0.78 2.64
C VAL A 26 17.53 1.76 3.67
N ARG A 27 18.04 1.28 4.81
CA ARG A 27 18.62 2.12 5.86
C ARG A 27 19.80 2.95 5.35
N ALA A 28 20.65 2.35 4.50
CA ALA A 28 21.82 3.02 3.95
C ALA A 28 21.48 4.02 2.83
N ARG A 29 20.50 3.72 1.97
CA ARG A 29 20.22 4.51 0.76
C ARG A 29 19.11 5.54 0.92
N ALA A 30 18.10 5.27 1.74
CA ALA A 30 16.93 6.14 1.84
C ALA A 30 17.28 7.60 2.15
N PRO A 31 18.20 7.94 3.08
CA PRO A 31 18.52 9.33 3.39
C PRO A 31 18.97 10.15 2.16
N ALA A 32 19.75 9.55 1.26
CA ALA A 32 20.24 10.20 0.05
C ALA A 32 19.12 10.55 -0.96
N LEU A 33 17.94 9.94 -0.85
CA LEU A 33 16.78 10.26 -1.71
C LEU A 33 16.24 11.66 -1.44
N VAL A 34 16.33 12.14 -0.19
CA VAL A 34 15.77 13.43 0.26
C VAL A 34 16.82 14.52 0.46
N GLU A 35 18.12 14.19 0.34
CA GLU A 35 19.21 15.19 0.29
C GLU A 35 19.16 16.07 -0.97
N ARG A 36 18.34 15.69 -1.96
CA ARG A 36 18.00 16.54 -3.11
C ARG A 36 17.03 17.65 -2.70
N ASP A 37 16.68 18.52 -3.64
CA ASP A 37 15.65 19.56 -3.49
C ASP A 37 14.21 19.01 -3.33
N VAL A 38 14.05 17.83 -2.74
CA VAL A 38 12.77 17.13 -2.57
C VAL A 38 11.90 17.85 -1.55
N ARG A 39 10.67 18.13 -1.97
CA ARG A 39 9.65 18.83 -1.18
C ARG A 39 8.39 18.00 -0.99
N TYR A 40 8.19 16.97 -1.81
CA TYR A 40 7.02 16.09 -1.74
C TYR A 40 7.28 14.74 -2.42
N LEU A 41 6.43 13.76 -2.12
CA LEU A 41 6.42 12.47 -2.79
C LEU A 41 5.31 12.42 -3.83
N LEU A 42 5.62 11.95 -5.04
CA LEU A 42 4.63 11.62 -6.06
C LEU A 42 4.56 10.10 -6.20
N ILE A 43 3.44 9.50 -5.78
CA ILE A 43 3.29 8.03 -5.83
C ILE A 43 2.42 7.60 -7.02
N ALA A 44 3.01 6.80 -7.91
CA ALA A 44 2.33 6.15 -9.03
C ALA A 44 1.98 4.70 -8.70
N SER A 45 0.69 4.36 -8.73
CA SER A 45 0.22 3.03 -8.34
C SER A 45 -1.22 2.79 -8.80
N ARG A 46 -1.68 1.54 -8.76
CA ARG A 46 -3.08 1.14 -9.06
C ARG A 46 -3.53 0.00 -8.14
N GLY A 47 -4.85 -0.13 -7.93
CA GLY A 47 -5.44 -1.22 -7.13
C GLY A 47 -4.92 -1.24 -5.68
N SER A 48 -4.59 -2.43 -5.16
CA SER A 48 -4.00 -2.59 -3.82
C SER A 48 -2.70 -1.80 -3.62
N SER A 49 -1.87 -1.62 -4.66
CA SER A 49 -0.69 -0.74 -4.58
C SER A 49 -1.08 0.72 -4.33
N GLY A 50 -2.24 1.16 -4.84
CA GLY A 50 -2.83 2.46 -4.52
C GLY A 50 -3.29 2.59 -3.06
N ASN A 51 -3.69 1.48 -2.45
CA ASN A 51 -4.00 1.45 -1.02
C ASN A 51 -2.72 1.56 -0.18
N ALA A 52 -1.61 0.98 -0.63
CA ALA A 52 -0.29 1.21 -0.02
C ALA A 52 0.17 2.67 -0.16
N ALA A 53 -0.09 3.33 -1.30
CA ALA A 53 0.14 4.76 -1.45
C ALA A 53 -0.69 5.60 -0.46
N ARG A 54 -1.92 5.19 -0.14
CA ARG A 54 -2.76 5.85 0.88
C ARG A 54 -2.23 5.68 2.28
N TYR A 55 -1.64 4.53 2.59
CA TYR A 55 -0.89 4.36 3.84
C TYR A 55 0.30 5.33 3.88
N ALA A 56 1.07 5.39 2.79
CA ALA A 56 2.21 6.29 2.65
C ALA A 56 1.84 7.77 2.90
N GLN A 57 0.67 8.23 2.43
CA GLN A 57 0.24 9.62 2.59
C GLN A 57 0.15 10.05 4.05
N TYR A 58 -0.41 9.22 4.93
CA TYR A 58 -0.44 9.51 6.36
C TYR A 58 0.93 9.33 6.99
N LEU A 59 1.65 8.28 6.61
CA LEU A 59 2.90 7.90 7.24
C LEU A 59 4.01 8.95 7.00
N PHE A 60 4.30 9.30 5.75
CA PHE A 60 5.32 10.29 5.42
C PHE A 60 4.94 11.69 5.90
N GLY A 61 3.65 12.03 5.91
CA GLY A 61 3.17 13.28 6.49
C GLY A 61 3.44 13.37 8.00
N ALA A 62 3.12 12.30 8.74
CA ALA A 62 3.27 12.25 10.19
C ALA A 62 4.74 12.20 10.64
N PHE A 63 5.57 11.45 9.92
CA PHE A 63 6.92 11.11 10.41
C PHE A 63 8.07 11.75 9.64
N ASN A 64 7.83 12.20 8.42
CA ASN A 64 8.86 12.81 7.58
C ASN A 64 8.51 14.26 7.20
N GLN A 65 7.32 14.74 7.58
CA GLN A 65 6.79 16.06 7.21
C GLN A 65 6.76 16.29 5.69
N LEU A 66 6.67 15.21 4.92
CA LEU A 66 6.61 15.25 3.46
C LEU A 66 5.16 15.04 2.98
N PRO A 67 4.58 15.99 2.25
CA PRO A 67 3.30 15.77 1.60
C PRO A 67 3.43 14.69 0.52
N VAL A 68 2.37 13.91 0.35
CA VAL A 68 2.28 12.84 -0.65
C VAL A 68 1.13 13.12 -1.59
N ALA A 69 1.44 13.21 -2.88
CA ALA A 69 0.49 13.31 -3.96
C ALA A 69 0.39 11.95 -4.67
N PHE A 70 -0.84 11.57 -5.04
CA PHE A 70 -1.01 10.46 -6.00
C PHE A 70 -0.89 11.01 -7.40
N SER A 71 -0.18 10.26 -8.25
CA SER A 71 -0.16 10.60 -9.66
C SER A 71 -1.55 10.43 -10.28
N THR A 72 -1.76 11.16 -11.36
CA THR A 72 -2.95 11.07 -12.21
C THR A 72 -2.50 10.53 -13.57
N PRO A 73 -2.38 9.19 -13.74
CA PRO A 73 -1.70 8.60 -14.90
C PRO A 73 -2.24 9.03 -16.26
N SER A 74 -3.54 9.33 -16.35
CA SER A 74 -4.16 9.82 -17.58
C SER A 74 -3.53 11.10 -18.12
N LEU A 75 -2.95 11.96 -17.26
CA LEU A 75 -2.20 13.15 -17.72
C LEU A 75 -0.97 12.79 -18.57
N TYR A 76 -0.44 11.59 -18.39
CA TYR A 76 0.76 11.08 -19.05
C TYR A 76 0.39 10.22 -20.26
N THR A 77 -0.62 9.36 -20.12
CA THR A 77 -0.95 8.34 -21.14
C THR A 77 -2.08 8.74 -22.09
N LEU A 78 -3.03 9.56 -21.65
CA LEU A 78 -4.20 9.95 -22.44
C LEU A 78 -4.12 11.40 -22.92
N TYR A 79 -3.77 12.32 -22.03
CA TYR A 79 -3.79 13.76 -22.33
C TYR A 79 -2.44 14.30 -22.82
N ASP A 80 -1.36 13.53 -22.70
CA ASP A 80 0.00 13.93 -23.09
C ASP A 80 0.40 15.32 -22.53
N ALA A 81 0.00 15.58 -21.29
CA ALA A 81 0.17 16.84 -20.59
C ALA A 81 0.66 16.60 -19.15
N PRO A 82 1.86 16.00 -18.97
CA PRO A 82 2.39 15.73 -17.65
C PRO A 82 2.65 17.04 -16.88
N PRO A 83 2.37 17.09 -15.57
CA PRO A 83 2.68 18.26 -14.75
C PRO A 83 4.19 18.43 -14.56
N LYS A 84 4.61 19.63 -14.16
CA LYS A 84 5.97 19.88 -13.70
C LYS A 84 6.18 19.21 -12.34
N LEU A 85 7.28 18.48 -12.20
CA LEU A 85 7.60 17.65 -11.04
C LEU A 85 8.74 18.23 -10.20
N ASP A 86 8.96 19.55 -10.27
CA ASP A 86 9.98 20.25 -9.49
C ASP A 86 9.84 19.94 -7.99
N GLY A 87 10.91 19.43 -7.36
CA GLY A 87 10.89 19.02 -5.97
C GLY A 87 10.21 17.67 -5.69
N ALA A 88 9.80 16.90 -6.69
CA ALA A 88 9.26 15.56 -6.47
C ALA A 88 10.38 14.54 -6.21
N LEU A 89 10.11 13.60 -5.29
CA LEU A 89 10.61 12.22 -5.34
C LEU A 89 9.48 11.34 -5.87
N ALA A 90 9.70 10.73 -7.04
CA ALA A 90 8.68 9.89 -7.65
C ALA A 90 8.86 8.43 -7.21
N ILE A 91 7.81 7.83 -6.66
CA ILE A 91 7.81 6.45 -6.20
C ILE A 91 6.75 5.70 -6.99
N ALA A 92 7.11 4.60 -7.64
CA ALA A 92 6.16 3.68 -8.23
C ALA A 92 5.97 2.47 -7.31
N ILE A 93 4.72 2.08 -7.06
CA ILE A 93 4.37 0.84 -6.36
C ILE A 93 3.57 -0.03 -7.31
N SER A 94 4.12 -1.18 -7.69
CA SER A 94 3.49 -2.09 -8.66
C SER A 94 3.97 -3.51 -8.46
N GLN A 95 3.06 -4.49 -8.40
CA GLN A 95 3.44 -5.89 -8.30
C GLN A 95 4.27 -6.34 -9.52
N SER A 96 3.75 -6.10 -10.72
CA SER A 96 4.32 -6.60 -11.98
C SER A 96 5.26 -5.61 -12.67
N GLY A 97 5.17 -4.32 -12.35
CA GLY A 97 5.91 -3.28 -13.07
C GLY A 97 5.55 -3.11 -14.56
N GLU A 98 4.46 -3.73 -15.03
CA GLU A 98 4.08 -3.72 -16.46
C GLU A 98 3.13 -2.58 -16.85
N SER A 99 2.44 -2.02 -15.85
CA SER A 99 1.36 -1.04 -16.05
C SER A 99 1.83 0.21 -16.82
N PRO A 100 1.37 0.47 -18.06
CA PRO A 100 1.79 1.65 -18.83
C PRO A 100 1.54 2.95 -18.08
N ASP A 101 0.39 3.07 -17.41
CA ASP A 101 0.04 4.22 -16.56
C ASP A 101 1.04 4.52 -15.45
N VAL A 102 1.65 3.49 -14.87
CA VAL A 102 2.61 3.65 -13.75
C VAL A 102 4.01 3.88 -14.32
N VAL A 103 4.36 3.14 -15.37
CA VAL A 103 5.63 3.27 -16.10
C VAL A 103 5.77 4.68 -16.68
N SER A 104 4.74 5.23 -17.33
CA SER A 104 4.77 6.57 -17.92
C SER A 104 4.99 7.68 -16.89
N VAL A 105 4.43 7.54 -15.68
CA VAL A 105 4.66 8.52 -14.61
C VAL A 105 6.12 8.49 -14.16
N LEU A 106 6.67 7.29 -13.94
CA LEU A 106 8.06 7.14 -13.48
C LEU A 106 9.05 7.58 -14.58
N ALA A 107 8.80 7.19 -15.83
CA ALA A 107 9.59 7.59 -16.99
C ALA A 107 9.61 9.12 -17.16
N GLU A 108 8.48 9.77 -16.93
CA GLU A 108 8.37 11.23 -16.99
C GLU A 108 9.14 11.92 -15.86
N ALA A 109 9.10 11.37 -14.64
CA ALA A 109 9.91 11.84 -13.53
C ALA A 109 11.41 11.75 -13.85
N THR A 110 11.86 10.62 -14.41
CA THR A 110 13.24 10.46 -14.91
C THR A 110 13.57 11.49 -15.99
N ARG A 111 12.67 11.71 -16.96
CA ARG A 111 12.86 12.69 -18.04
C ARG A 111 13.01 14.12 -17.51
N GLN A 112 12.30 14.46 -16.43
CA GLN A 112 12.41 15.74 -15.74
C GLN A 112 13.58 15.80 -14.72
N GLY A 113 14.44 14.77 -14.67
CA GLY A 113 15.61 14.72 -13.78
C GLY A 113 15.26 14.56 -12.30
N ARG A 114 14.06 14.08 -11.98
CA ARG A 114 13.61 13.85 -10.60
C ARG A 114 14.08 12.48 -10.12
N PRO A 115 14.43 12.33 -8.82
CA PRO A 115 14.78 11.03 -8.27
C PRO A 115 13.60 10.06 -8.37
N THR A 116 13.88 8.81 -8.73
CA THR A 116 12.85 7.78 -8.93
C THR A 116 13.11 6.49 -8.14
N VAL A 117 12.08 5.96 -7.50
CA VAL A 117 12.12 4.67 -6.79
C VAL A 117 11.03 3.75 -7.32
N ALA A 118 11.36 2.50 -7.64
CA ALA A 118 10.40 1.47 -8.01
C ALA A 118 10.31 0.41 -6.90
N ILE A 119 9.18 0.35 -6.21
CA ILE A 119 8.81 -0.71 -5.28
C ILE A 119 8.04 -1.77 -6.06
N THR A 120 8.67 -2.91 -6.36
CA THR A 120 8.11 -3.92 -7.25
C THR A 120 8.47 -5.35 -6.86
N ASN A 121 7.62 -6.32 -7.21
CA ASN A 121 7.96 -7.73 -7.06
C ASN A 121 8.68 -8.28 -8.30
N GLU A 122 8.52 -7.64 -9.46
CA GLU A 122 9.18 -8.01 -10.71
C GLU A 122 10.29 -7.01 -11.07
N CYS A 123 11.53 -7.43 -10.88
CA CYS A 123 12.71 -6.57 -11.00
C CYS A 123 13.19 -6.38 -12.45
N GLU A 124 12.79 -7.27 -13.36
CA GLU A 124 13.13 -7.19 -14.79
C GLU A 124 11.98 -6.59 -15.64
N SER A 125 11.10 -5.81 -15.00
CA SER A 125 9.92 -5.19 -15.63
C SER A 125 10.25 -3.87 -16.36
N PRO A 126 9.37 -3.38 -17.26
CA PRO A 126 9.53 -2.06 -17.88
C PRO A 126 9.69 -0.92 -16.87
N LEU A 127 9.02 -1.01 -15.71
CA LEU A 127 9.08 0.01 -14.66
C LEU A 127 10.51 0.25 -14.14
N THR A 128 11.29 -0.81 -13.94
CA THR A 128 12.60 -0.69 -13.29
C THR A 128 13.64 0.01 -14.16
N ARG A 129 13.41 0.08 -15.48
CA ARG A 129 14.27 0.82 -16.43
C ARG A 129 14.25 2.33 -16.19
N HIS A 130 13.26 2.83 -15.47
CA HIS A 130 13.07 4.24 -15.15
C HIS A 130 13.32 4.56 -13.67
N ALA A 131 13.85 3.61 -12.90
CA ALA A 131 14.10 3.76 -11.48
C ALA A 131 15.59 4.02 -11.21
N ASP A 132 15.92 5.08 -10.48
CA ASP A 132 17.26 5.26 -9.90
C ASP A 132 17.54 4.19 -8.84
N TRP A 133 16.49 3.76 -8.13
CA TRP A 133 16.54 2.67 -7.17
C TRP A 133 15.34 1.74 -7.31
N VAL A 134 15.62 0.45 -7.43
CA VAL A 134 14.62 -0.61 -7.36
C VAL A 134 14.66 -1.21 -5.96
N LEU A 135 13.51 -1.21 -5.28
CA LEU A 135 13.30 -1.86 -3.99
C LEU A 135 12.43 -3.12 -4.20
N PRO A 136 13.04 -4.32 -4.26
CA PRO A 136 12.33 -5.56 -4.51
C PRO A 136 11.45 -5.96 -3.32
N LEU A 137 10.21 -6.37 -3.60
CA LEU A 137 9.26 -6.78 -2.57
C LEU A 137 9.51 -8.19 -2.01
N HIS A 138 10.22 -9.05 -2.74
CA HIS A 138 10.47 -10.46 -2.36
C HIS A 138 9.20 -11.20 -1.88
N ALA A 139 8.03 -10.91 -2.45
CA ALA A 139 6.77 -11.56 -2.07
C ALA A 139 6.67 -13.00 -2.65
N GLY A 140 7.54 -13.32 -3.62
CA GLY A 140 7.46 -14.55 -4.41
C GLY A 140 6.29 -14.51 -5.39
N HIS A 141 5.95 -15.64 -5.99
CA HIS A 141 4.80 -15.70 -6.91
C HIS A 141 3.47 -15.58 -6.15
N GLU A 142 2.57 -14.77 -6.70
CA GLU A 142 1.20 -14.60 -6.22
C GLU A 142 0.27 -15.17 -7.30
N ARG A 143 -0.50 -16.20 -6.94
CA ARG A 143 -1.42 -16.95 -7.82
C ARG A 143 -2.88 -16.57 -7.57
N ALA A 144 -3.23 -16.14 -6.37
CA ALA A 144 -4.56 -15.61 -6.12
C ALA A 144 -4.76 -14.33 -6.94
N VAL A 145 -5.99 -14.14 -7.44
CA VAL A 145 -6.35 -12.91 -8.15
C VAL A 145 -6.26 -11.70 -7.21
N ALA A 146 -6.68 -11.88 -5.97
CA ALA A 146 -6.58 -10.87 -4.94
C ALA A 146 -5.17 -10.85 -4.36
N ALA A 147 -4.45 -9.73 -4.55
CA ALA A 147 -3.15 -9.52 -3.92
C ALA A 147 -3.23 -9.62 -2.39
N THR A 148 -2.24 -10.27 -1.78
CA THR A 148 -2.14 -10.48 -0.32
C THR A 148 -0.73 -10.17 0.17
N LYS A 149 0.25 -11.03 -0.16
CA LYS A 149 1.66 -10.91 0.21
C LYS A 149 2.28 -9.65 -0.39
N THR A 150 2.01 -9.38 -1.67
CA THR A 150 2.58 -8.20 -2.32
C THR A 150 2.04 -6.90 -1.70
N TYR A 151 0.78 -6.86 -1.28
CA TYR A 151 0.23 -5.70 -0.57
C TYR A 151 0.92 -5.51 0.79
N LEU A 152 1.03 -6.57 1.59
CA LEU A 152 1.69 -6.51 2.90
C LEU A 152 3.15 -6.05 2.79
N ASN A 153 3.92 -6.63 1.87
CA ASN A 153 5.31 -6.24 1.67
C ASN A 153 5.43 -4.80 1.13
N SER A 154 4.45 -4.31 0.37
CA SER A 154 4.41 -2.90 -0.07
C SER A 154 4.18 -1.96 1.12
N ILE A 155 3.31 -2.32 2.06
CA ILE A 155 3.12 -1.57 3.32
C ILE A 155 4.41 -1.56 4.14
N ALA A 156 5.08 -2.71 4.28
CA ALA A 156 6.35 -2.80 5.00
C ALA A 156 7.46 -2.00 4.32
N ALA A 157 7.56 -2.01 2.99
CA ALA A 157 8.52 -1.21 2.24
C ALA A 157 8.32 0.29 2.45
N VAL A 158 7.07 0.77 2.41
CA VAL A 158 6.72 2.15 2.72
C VAL A 158 7.07 2.50 4.18
N ALA A 159 6.76 1.61 5.12
CA ALA A 159 7.06 1.78 6.54
C ALA A 159 8.56 1.91 6.80
N LEU A 160 9.34 1.00 6.19
CA LEU A 160 10.79 0.93 6.31
C LEU A 160 11.47 2.16 5.68
N LEU A 161 10.99 2.61 4.51
CA LEU A 161 11.46 3.85 3.88
C LEU A 161 11.22 5.06 4.79
N SER A 162 10.01 5.21 5.33
CA SER A 162 9.70 6.31 6.25
C SER A 162 10.57 6.29 7.51
N ALA A 163 10.76 5.12 8.12
CA ALA A 163 11.58 4.95 9.31
C ALA A 163 13.06 5.27 9.03
N ALA A 164 13.60 4.78 7.91
CA ALA A 164 14.97 5.04 7.49
C ALA A 164 15.21 6.53 7.20
N LEU A 165 14.27 7.20 6.50
CA LEU A 165 14.34 8.64 6.26
C LEU A 165 14.28 9.47 7.56
N ALA A 166 13.59 8.98 8.58
CA ALA A 166 13.51 9.63 9.89
C ALA A 166 14.70 9.29 10.81
N GLY A 167 15.55 8.32 10.44
CA GLY A 167 16.58 7.79 11.33
C GLY A 167 16.00 7.11 12.59
N ASP A 168 14.79 6.55 12.50
CA ASP A 168 14.06 5.97 13.64
C ASP A 168 14.33 4.46 13.77
N ASP A 169 15.43 4.12 14.44
CA ASP A 169 15.83 2.73 14.71
C ASP A 169 14.81 1.96 15.56
N THR A 170 14.03 2.66 16.40
CA THR A 170 12.99 2.01 17.21
C THR A 170 11.86 1.52 16.33
N ARG A 171 11.45 2.32 15.33
CA ARG A 171 10.44 1.91 14.36
C ARG A 171 10.95 0.81 13.42
N ILE A 172 12.22 0.86 13.01
CA ILE A 172 12.83 -0.23 12.24
C ILE A 172 12.76 -1.54 13.02
N ALA A 173 13.13 -1.53 14.31
CA ALA A 173 13.02 -2.73 15.16
C ALA A 173 11.56 -3.21 15.33
N ALA A 174 10.59 -2.30 15.39
CA ALA A 174 9.17 -2.68 15.43
C ALA A 174 8.70 -3.32 14.11
N ILE A 175 9.19 -2.83 12.97
CA ILE A 175 8.94 -3.42 11.64
C ILE A 175 9.55 -4.82 11.55
N ASP A 176 10.76 -5.02 12.10
CA ASP A 176 11.44 -6.32 12.16
C ASP A 176 10.67 -7.38 12.96
N ALA A 177 9.87 -6.96 13.93
CA ALA A 177 9.00 -7.85 14.72
C ALA A 177 7.65 -8.15 14.04
N MET A 178 7.34 -7.52 12.90
CA MET A 178 6.06 -7.72 12.22
C MET A 178 5.79 -9.15 11.74
N PRO A 179 6.75 -9.96 11.24
CA PRO A 179 6.49 -11.31 10.78
C PRO A 179 5.74 -12.17 11.81
N ASP A 180 6.20 -12.19 13.07
CA ASP A 180 5.57 -12.95 14.16
C ASP A 180 4.16 -12.44 14.47
N ALA A 181 3.98 -11.11 14.48
CA ALA A 181 2.67 -10.49 14.70
C ALA A 181 1.68 -10.82 13.58
N VAL A 182 2.15 -10.85 12.33
CA VAL A 182 1.37 -11.23 11.14
C VAL A 182 0.99 -12.70 11.20
N GLU A 183 1.92 -13.60 11.56
CA GLU A 183 1.63 -15.03 11.71
C GLU A 183 0.50 -15.26 12.71
N ALA A 184 0.63 -14.68 13.91
CA ALA A 184 -0.38 -14.80 14.95
C ALA A 184 -1.73 -14.21 14.51
N GLN A 185 -1.72 -13.11 13.75
CA GLN A 185 -2.95 -12.47 13.26
C GLN A 185 -3.62 -13.27 12.14
N VAL A 186 -2.86 -13.89 11.23
CA VAL A 186 -3.39 -14.74 10.16
C VAL A 186 -4.11 -15.95 10.77
N GLU A 187 -3.49 -16.65 11.72
CA GLU A 187 -4.12 -17.80 12.37
C GLU A 187 -5.40 -17.42 13.11
N ARG A 188 -5.38 -16.31 13.87
CA ARG A 188 -6.60 -15.79 14.53
C ARG A 188 -7.70 -15.47 13.53
N SER A 189 -7.36 -14.83 12.41
CA SER A 189 -8.34 -14.41 11.40
C SER A 189 -8.97 -15.61 10.70
N LEU A 190 -8.17 -16.62 10.34
CA LEU A 190 -8.66 -17.84 9.71
C LEU A 190 -9.54 -18.65 10.67
N ALA A 191 -9.15 -18.77 11.93
CA ALA A 191 -9.96 -19.44 12.96
C ALA A 191 -11.30 -18.73 13.20
N ALA A 192 -11.32 -17.39 13.13
CA ALA A 192 -12.54 -16.60 13.30
C ALA A 192 -13.40 -16.50 12.02
N SER A 193 -12.88 -16.88 10.85
CA SER A 193 -13.56 -16.69 9.56
C SER A 193 -14.97 -17.31 9.47
N PRO A 194 -15.30 -18.47 10.08
CA PRO A 194 -16.67 -19.02 10.03
C PRO A 194 -17.72 -18.10 10.68
N THR A 195 -17.31 -17.19 11.58
CA THR A 195 -18.23 -16.21 12.17
C THR A 195 -18.74 -15.17 11.16
N LEU A 196 -18.13 -15.11 9.97
CA LEU A 196 -18.52 -14.23 8.88
C LEU A 196 -19.61 -14.84 7.99
N ASP A 197 -19.93 -16.13 8.11
CA ASP A 197 -20.94 -16.83 7.30
C ASP A 197 -22.34 -16.20 7.43
N ARG A 198 -22.62 -15.55 8.57
CA ARG A 198 -23.85 -14.76 8.77
C ARG A 198 -24.02 -13.59 7.78
N TYR A 199 -22.95 -13.17 7.12
CA TYR A 199 -22.95 -12.11 6.12
C TYR A 199 -22.95 -12.65 4.68
N ALA A 200 -23.02 -13.96 4.46
CA ALA A 200 -23.00 -14.56 3.12
C ALA A 200 -24.15 -14.09 2.21
N GLY A 201 -25.27 -13.63 2.79
CA GLY A 201 -26.41 -13.07 2.08
C GLY A 201 -26.38 -11.55 1.91
N ALA A 202 -25.31 -10.85 2.29
CA ALA A 202 -25.22 -9.41 2.16
C ALA A 202 -25.14 -8.99 0.68
N ASP A 203 -25.89 -7.95 0.30
CA ASP A 203 -25.90 -7.40 -1.06
C ASP A 203 -24.98 -6.17 -1.22
N GLY A 204 -24.36 -5.74 -0.12
CA GLY A 204 -23.44 -4.62 -0.06
C GLY A 204 -23.13 -4.22 1.38
N GLY A 205 -22.16 -3.33 1.56
CA GLY A 205 -21.79 -2.84 2.88
C GLY A 205 -20.78 -1.69 2.83
N VAL A 206 -20.33 -1.26 3.99
CA VAL A 206 -19.28 -0.24 4.10
C VAL A 206 -18.17 -0.67 5.03
N VAL A 207 -16.97 -0.14 4.77
CA VAL A 207 -15.82 -0.28 5.66
C VAL A 207 -15.38 1.08 6.14
N VAL A 208 -15.26 1.27 7.45
CA VAL A 208 -15.03 2.58 8.05
C VAL A 208 -13.73 2.55 8.85
N ALA A 209 -12.87 3.54 8.62
CA ALA A 209 -11.62 3.71 9.36
C ALA A 209 -11.25 5.19 9.48
N ARG A 210 -10.12 5.48 10.13
CA ARG A 210 -9.57 6.84 10.24
C ARG A 210 -8.04 6.81 10.26
N GLY A 211 -7.42 7.87 9.75
CA GLY A 211 -5.96 8.04 9.75
C GLY A 211 -5.27 6.98 8.89
N LEU A 212 -4.14 6.46 9.40
CA LEU A 212 -3.36 5.40 8.74
C LEU A 212 -4.21 4.18 8.33
N ASN A 213 -5.24 3.85 9.11
CA ASN A 213 -6.14 2.70 8.83
C ASN A 213 -7.11 2.95 7.68
N LEU A 214 -7.16 4.15 7.11
CA LEU A 214 -7.95 4.40 5.91
C LEU A 214 -7.47 3.51 4.75
N ALA A 215 -6.17 3.28 4.63
CA ALA A 215 -5.63 2.30 3.68
C ALA A 215 -6.21 0.90 3.90
N THR A 216 -6.31 0.45 5.15
CA THR A 216 -6.92 -0.83 5.53
C THR A 216 -8.40 -0.90 5.15
N ALA A 217 -9.18 0.16 5.38
CA ALA A 217 -10.59 0.17 4.96
C ALA A 217 -10.74 0.02 3.43
N PHE A 218 -9.94 0.77 2.67
CA PHE A 218 -9.93 0.66 1.21
C PHE A 218 -9.51 -0.73 0.72
N GLU A 219 -8.52 -1.34 1.39
CA GLU A 219 -8.07 -2.68 1.03
C GLU A 219 -9.13 -3.74 1.36
N ILE A 220 -9.75 -3.71 2.54
CA ILE A 220 -10.85 -4.64 2.90
C ILE A 220 -11.99 -4.51 1.88
N ALA A 221 -12.42 -3.28 1.58
CA ALA A 221 -13.48 -3.04 0.61
C ALA A 221 -13.11 -3.54 -0.81
N LEU A 222 -11.85 -3.39 -1.22
CA LEU A 222 -11.35 -3.94 -2.47
C LEU A 222 -11.35 -5.48 -2.46
N LYS A 223 -10.83 -6.13 -1.41
CA LYS A 223 -10.77 -7.60 -1.33
C LYS A 223 -12.14 -8.25 -1.29
N ILE A 224 -13.10 -7.66 -0.58
CA ILE A 224 -14.48 -8.15 -0.61
C ILE A 224 -15.03 -8.08 -2.03
N ARG A 225 -14.87 -6.95 -2.73
CA ARG A 225 -15.33 -6.81 -4.13
C ARG A 225 -14.65 -7.80 -5.07
N GLU A 226 -13.34 -7.96 -4.99
CA GLU A 226 -12.56 -8.87 -5.84
C GLU A 226 -12.92 -10.35 -5.62
N LEU A 227 -13.15 -10.75 -4.37
CA LEU A 227 -13.36 -12.16 -4.01
C LEU A 227 -14.83 -12.59 -4.02
N SER A 228 -15.77 -11.68 -3.77
CA SER A 228 -17.20 -12.01 -3.66
C SER A 228 -18.09 -11.33 -4.71
N GLY A 229 -17.60 -10.29 -5.39
CA GLY A 229 -18.41 -9.45 -6.28
C GLY A 229 -19.38 -8.50 -5.55
N ILE A 230 -19.41 -8.54 -4.21
CA ILE A 230 -20.34 -7.73 -3.40
C ILE A 230 -19.77 -6.30 -3.23
N PRO A 231 -20.56 -5.24 -3.49
CA PRO A 231 -20.08 -3.87 -3.37
C PRO A 231 -19.87 -3.48 -1.91
N PHE A 232 -18.61 -3.25 -1.55
CA PHE A 232 -18.24 -2.58 -0.31
C PHE A 232 -17.58 -1.25 -0.60
N GLU A 233 -18.02 -0.21 0.10
CA GLU A 233 -17.48 1.13 -0.05
C GLU A 233 -16.66 1.53 1.20
N PRO A 234 -15.41 1.99 1.03
CA PRO A 234 -14.58 2.44 2.12
C PRO A 234 -14.84 3.93 2.44
N PHE A 235 -14.93 4.26 3.72
CA PHE A 235 -15.08 5.63 4.20
C PHE A 235 -14.10 5.97 5.32
N SER A 236 -13.63 7.22 5.31
CA SER A 236 -13.20 7.86 6.55
C SER A 236 -14.40 7.99 7.47
N SER A 237 -14.23 7.76 8.78
CA SER A 237 -15.32 7.97 9.74
C SER A 237 -15.82 9.42 9.76
N ALA A 238 -14.98 10.39 9.39
CA ALA A 238 -15.40 11.78 9.20
C ALA A 238 -16.30 11.91 7.96
N ASP A 239 -15.85 11.44 6.80
CA ASP A 239 -16.57 11.60 5.53
C ASP A 239 -17.90 10.86 5.52
N LEU A 240 -17.99 9.70 6.18
CA LEU A 240 -19.24 8.94 6.31
C LEU A 240 -20.36 9.79 6.90
N LEU A 241 -20.06 10.63 7.89
CA LEU A 241 -21.04 11.48 8.57
C LEU A 241 -21.46 12.70 7.73
N HIS A 242 -20.77 12.96 6.62
CA HIS A 242 -21.03 14.10 5.73
C HIS A 242 -21.80 13.71 4.46
N GLY A 243 -22.70 12.72 4.57
CA GLY A 243 -23.63 12.34 3.50
C GLY A 243 -23.81 10.82 3.34
N PRO A 244 -22.73 10.03 3.19
CA PRO A 244 -22.84 8.61 2.89
C PRO A 244 -23.57 7.77 3.94
N ILE A 245 -23.63 8.24 5.20
CA ILE A 245 -24.44 7.59 6.25
C ILE A 245 -25.92 7.43 5.86
N ALA A 246 -26.45 8.33 5.02
CA ALA A 246 -27.83 8.24 4.53
C ALA A 246 -28.07 7.05 3.59
N ALA A 247 -27.02 6.47 3.01
CA ALA A 247 -27.10 5.30 2.13
C ALA A 247 -27.04 3.97 2.91
N LEU A 248 -26.88 4.01 4.24
CA LEU A 248 -26.88 2.81 5.07
C LEU A 248 -28.31 2.32 5.29
N LEU A 249 -28.57 1.10 4.82
CA LEU A 249 -29.87 0.44 4.95
C LEU A 249 -29.82 -0.64 6.03
N PRO A 250 -30.95 -0.91 6.72
CA PRO A 250 -31.05 -2.05 7.62
C PRO A 250 -30.60 -3.36 6.94
N GLY A 251 -29.82 -4.16 7.67
CA GLY A 251 -29.32 -5.44 7.17
C GLY A 251 -27.98 -5.36 6.42
N ARG A 252 -27.49 -4.17 6.06
CA ARG A 252 -26.16 -4.03 5.45
C ARG A 252 -25.05 -3.97 6.50
N PRO A 253 -24.01 -4.81 6.41
CA PRO A 253 -22.89 -4.80 7.34
C PRO A 253 -22.09 -3.50 7.26
N VAL A 254 -21.67 -3.04 8.45
CA VAL A 254 -20.68 -1.98 8.63
C VAL A 254 -19.46 -2.60 9.31
N LEU A 255 -18.34 -2.65 8.60
CA LEU A 255 -17.06 -3.11 9.14
C LEU A 255 -16.28 -1.90 9.65
N VAL A 256 -15.84 -1.92 10.91
CA VAL A 256 -15.11 -0.79 11.50
C VAL A 256 -13.70 -1.21 11.88
N VAL A 257 -12.69 -0.50 11.37
CA VAL A 257 -11.29 -0.65 11.77
C VAL A 257 -10.98 0.39 12.85
N ALA A 258 -11.00 -0.04 14.11
CA ALA A 258 -10.88 0.82 15.28
C ALA A 258 -9.78 0.32 16.24
N PRO A 259 -8.52 0.74 16.06
CA PRO A 259 -7.47 0.46 17.03
C PRO A 259 -7.68 1.28 18.31
N SER A 260 -7.05 0.86 19.40
CA SER A 260 -7.04 1.59 20.67
C SER A 260 -6.16 2.84 20.56
N GLY A 261 -6.77 4.01 20.36
CA GLY A 261 -6.08 5.30 20.35
C GLY A 261 -5.50 5.69 18.98
N PRO A 262 -4.75 6.81 18.91
CA PRO A 262 -4.06 7.21 17.70
C PRO A 262 -3.08 6.13 17.25
N THR A 263 -3.23 5.63 16.03
CA THR A 263 -2.22 4.78 15.40
C THR A 263 -1.04 5.67 15.04
N VAL A 264 0.14 5.35 15.58
CA VAL A 264 1.44 5.93 15.23
C VAL A 264 2.29 4.83 14.63
#